data_AF-A0A1E5PHN7-F1
#
_entry.id   AF-A0A1E5PHN7-F1
#
_cell.length_a   1.000
_cell.length_b   1.000
_cell.length_c   1.000
_cell.angle_alpha   90.00
_cell.angle_beta   90.00
_cell.angle_gamma   90.00
#
_symmetry.space_group_name_H-M   'P 1'
#
loop_
_entity.id
_entity.type
_entity.pdbx_description
1 polymer ?
#
loop_
_entity_poly.entity_id
_entity_poly.type
_entity_poly.pdbx_seq_one_letter_code
_entity_poly.pdbx_strand_id
1 'polypeptide(L)' 'MNSIPFDNEQDPTRRAIISAMNRLFAGTPQRSNGRLNISQLAIEANVKRWHLTHQHPDLRQFFQTKTAELASPFRLGCG' A
#
# COMPACT_ATOMS: atom_id res chain seq x y z
N MET A 1 -8.00 2.81 -13.06
CA MET A 1 -7.89 1.39 -12.68
C MET A 1 -6.48 1.14 -12.11
N ASN A 2 -6.26 1.26 -10.80
CA ASN A 2 -4.97 0.98 -10.15
C ASN A 2 -5.02 -0.33 -9.36
N SER A 3 -5.63 -1.37 -9.93
CA SER A 3 -5.75 -2.66 -9.27
C SER A 3 -4.42 -3.39 -9.38
N ILE A 4 -3.66 -3.43 -8.28
CA ILE A 4 -2.51 -4.33 -8.16
C ILE A 4 -3.04 -5.76 -8.34
N PRO A 5 -2.56 -6.55 -9.32
CA PRO A 5 -3.07 -7.89 -9.57
C PRO A 5 -2.74 -8.84 -8.42
N PHE A 6 -3.70 -9.67 -8.02
CA PHE A 6 -3.62 -10.59 -6.87
C PHE A 6 -3.63 -12.06 -7.27
N ASP A 7 -3.92 -12.36 -8.54
CA ASP A 7 -4.45 -13.66 -8.95
C ASP A 7 -3.44 -14.81 -8.83
N ASN A 8 -2.15 -14.50 -8.70
CA ASN A 8 -1.09 -15.49 -8.52
C ASN A 8 -0.43 -15.45 -7.12
N GLU A 9 -0.95 -14.62 -6.20
CA GLU A 9 -0.37 -14.44 -4.87
C GLU A 9 -0.94 -15.49 -3.90
N GLN A 10 -0.13 -16.49 -3.56
CA GLN A 10 -0.53 -17.61 -2.68
C GLN A 10 -0.44 -17.24 -1.20
N ASP A 11 0.36 -16.22 -0.84
CA ASP A 11 0.55 -15.82 0.55
C ASP A 11 -0.66 -15.02 1.06
N PRO A 12 -1.41 -15.52 2.06
CA PRO A 12 -2.56 -14.82 2.61
C PRO A 12 -2.18 -13.44 3.20
N THR A 13 -0.96 -13.30 3.70
CA THR A 13 -0.41 -12.04 4.22
C THR A 13 -0.25 -11.02 3.11
N ARG A 14 0.34 -11.41 1.98
CA ARG A 14 0.51 -10.53 0.82
C ARG A 14 -0.83 -10.13 0.23
N ARG A 15 -1.77 -11.07 0.11
CA ARG A 15 -3.15 -10.76 -0.32
C ARG A 15 -3.82 -9.73 0.59
N ALA A 16 -3.69 -9.87 1.91
CA ALA A 16 -4.23 -8.92 2.88
C ALA A 16 -3.60 -7.52 2.73
N ILE A 17 -2.28 -7.46 2.56
CA ILE A 17 -1.53 -6.21 2.35
C ILE A 17 -2.00 -5.50 1.06
N ILE A 18 -2.05 -6.21 -0.06
CA ILE A 18 -2.43 -5.61 -1.34
C ILE A 18 -3.91 -5.16 -1.29
N SER A 19 -4.78 -5.90 -0.59
CA SER A 19 -6.20 -5.53 -0.42
C SER A 19 -6.34 -4.26 0.40
N ALA A 20 -5.54 -4.12 1.46
CA ALA A 20 -5.47 -2.92 2.28
C ALA A 20 -4.94 -1.72 1.49
N MET A 21 -3.92 -1.90 0.64
CA MET A 21 -3.43 -0.83 -0.24
C MET A 21 -4.53 -0.31 -1.16
N ASN A 22 -5.27 -1.21 -1.81
CA ASN A 22 -6.35 -0.81 -2.70
C ASN A 22 -7.45 -0.03 -1.96
N ARG A 23 -7.82 -0.43 -0.74
CA ARG A 23 -8.78 0.31 0.10
C ARG A 23 -8.27 1.71 0.47
N LEU A 24 -6.99 1.80 0.85
CA LEU A 24 -6.33 3.06 1.17
C LEU A 24 -6.28 4.01 -0.02
N PHE A 25 -5.91 3.51 -1.21
CA PHE A 25 -5.88 4.31 -2.44
C PHE A 25 -7.28 4.66 -2.96
N ALA A 26 -8.28 3.81 -2.73
CA ALA A 26 -9.68 4.11 -3.04
C ALA A 26 -10.29 5.14 -2.08
N GLY A 27 -9.61 5.49 -0.99
CA GLY A 27 -10.13 6.40 0.04
C GLY A 27 -11.21 5.75 0.91
N THR A 28 -11.30 4.42 0.93
CA THR A 28 -12.26 3.65 1.74
C THR A 28 -11.54 2.77 2.78
N PRO A 29 -10.72 3.36 3.68
CA PRO A 29 -10.11 2.61 4.77
C PRO A 29 -11.19 2.06 5.71
N GLN A 30 -11.00 0.83 6.21
CA GLN A 30 -11.93 0.20 7.14
C GLN A 30 -11.42 0.20 8.58
N ARG A 31 -10.10 0.11 8.78
CA ARG A 31 -9.48 0.01 10.11
C ARG A 31 -8.50 1.16 10.42
N SER A 32 -8.08 1.86 9.38
CA SER A 32 -7.11 2.96 9.45
C SER A 32 -7.78 4.33 9.32
N ASN A 33 -7.06 5.38 9.73
CA ASN A 33 -7.51 6.78 9.59
C ASN A 33 -7.35 7.31 8.14
N GLY A 34 -7.22 6.44 7.14
CA GLY A 34 -7.07 6.84 5.74
C GLY A 34 -5.73 7.49 5.37
N ARG A 35 -4.77 7.55 6.29
CA ARG A 35 -3.45 8.10 5.98
C ARG A 35 -2.63 7.07 5.21
N LEU A 36 -2.04 7.50 4.09
CA LEU A 36 -1.18 6.67 3.26
C LEU A 36 0.22 6.52 3.90
N ASN A 37 0.34 5.73 4.98
CA ASN A 37 1.63 5.43 5.59
C ASN A 37 1.78 3.94 5.92
N ILE A 38 3.02 3.49 6.10
CA ILE A 38 3.34 2.07 6.33
C ILE A 38 2.65 1.52 7.59
N SER A 39 2.58 2.32 8.66
CA SER A 39 1.94 1.89 9.91
C SER A 39 0.43 1.70 9.75
N GLN A 40 -0.23 2.58 9.00
CA GLN A 40 -1.66 2.49 8.72
C GLN A 40 -1.96 1.36 7.75
N LEU A 41 -1.11 1.13 6.75
CA LEU A 41 -1.18 -0.05 5.90
C LEU A 41 -1.07 -1.34 6.73
N ALA A 42 -0.16 -1.39 7.71
CA ALA A 42 -0.02 -2.53 8.60
C ALA A 42 -1.30 -2.80 9.41
N ILE A 43 -1.89 -1.74 9.98
CA ILE A 43 -3.15 -1.81 10.73
C ILE A 43 -4.31 -2.27 9.83
N GLU A 44 -4.41 -1.69 8.63
CA GLU A 44 -5.46 -1.99 7.65
C GLU A 44 -5.37 -3.44 7.16
N ALA A 45 -4.17 -3.92 6.86
CA ALA A 45 -3.89 -5.29 6.46
C ALA A 45 -3.91 -6.30 7.62
N ASN A 46 -4.03 -5.82 8.87
CA ASN A 46 -3.93 -6.64 10.08
C ASN A 46 -2.60 -7.42 10.18
N VAL A 47 -1.50 -6.80 9.75
CA VAL A 47 -0.14 -7.38 9.79
C VAL A 47 0.78 -6.54 10.67
N LYS A 48 1.83 -7.15 11.21
CA LYS A 48 2.83 -6.40 11.99
C LYS A 48 3.71 -5.57 11.06
N ARG A 49 4.10 -4.35 11.47
CA ARG A 49 4.99 -3.47 10.69
C ARG A 49 6.30 -4.16 10.29
N TRP A 50 6.88 -4.99 11.17
CA TRP A 50 8.12 -5.69 10.87
C TRP A 50 7.98 -6.72 9.74
N HIS A 51 6.80 -7.33 9.56
CA HIS A 51 6.51 -8.23 8.43
C HIS A 51 6.61 -7.45 7.12
N LEU A 52 6.02 -6.26 7.06
CA LEU A 52 6.10 -5.39 5.88
C LEU A 52 7.53 -4.95 5.56
N THR A 53 8.39 -4.74 6.56
CA THR A 53 9.76 -4.27 6.31
C THR A 53 10.76 -5.39 6.06
N HIS A 54 10.57 -6.58 6.64
CA HIS A 54 11.52 -7.70 6.51
C HIS A 54 11.07 -8.77 5.52
N GLN A 55 9.77 -9.08 5.43
CA GLN A 55 9.27 -10.13 4.53
C GLN A 55 8.76 -9.60 3.18
N HIS A 56 8.23 -8.37 3.15
CA HIS A 56 7.64 -7.81 1.93
C HIS A 56 8.17 -6.40 1.61
N PRO A 57 9.50 -6.22 1.48
CA PRO A 57 10.11 -4.92 1.19
C PRO A 57 9.65 -4.36 -0.17
N ASP A 58 9.32 -5.23 -1.13
CA ASP A 58 8.77 -4.92 -2.44
C ASP A 58 7.41 -4.21 -2.34
N LEU A 59 6.47 -4.76 -1.57
CA LEU A 59 5.16 -4.15 -1.32
C LEU A 59 5.30 -2.79 -0.61
N ARG A 60 6.21 -2.72 0.37
CA ARG A 60 6.52 -1.47 1.07
C ARG A 60 7.01 -0.39 0.09
N GLN A 61 7.90 -0.75 -0.83
CA GLN A 61 8.44 0.18 -1.82
C GLN A 61 7.36 0.61 -2.81
N PHE A 62 6.58 -0.32 -3.33
CA PHE A 62 5.46 -0.03 -4.25
C PHE A 62 4.47 0.97 -3.63
N PHE A 63 4.10 0.75 -2.37
CA PHE A 63 3.21 1.65 -1.64
C PHE A 63 3.79 3.07 -1.49
N GLN A 64 5.08 3.18 -1.16
CA GLN A 64 5.75 4.47 -1.07
C GLN A 64 5.81 5.18 -2.42
N THR A 65 6.13 4.48 -3.50
CA THR A 65 6.13 5.05 -4.85
C THR A 65 4.74 5.58 -5.20
N LYS A 66 3.69 4.77 -4.99
CA LYS A 66 2.30 5.19 -5.26
C LYS A 66 1.85 6.35 -4.38
N THR A 67 2.20 6.32 -3.10
CA THR A 67 1.89 7.42 -2.19
C THR A 67 2.61 8.70 -2.61
N ALA A 68 3.86 8.61 -3.04
CA ALA A 68 4.61 9.75 -3.54
C ALA A 68 4.02 10.28 -4.86
N GLU A 69 3.56 9.40 -5.76
CA GLU A 69 2.83 9.79 -6.97
C GLU A 69 1.51 10.52 -6.63
N LEU A 70 0.74 10.01 -5.66
CA LEU A 70 -0.51 10.63 -5.23
C LEU A 70 -0.32 11.92 -4.42
N ALA A 71 0.75 12.00 -3.62
CA ALA A 71 1.06 13.16 -2.78
C ALA A 71 1.83 14.26 -3.52
N SER A 72 2.34 13.98 -4.73
CA SER A 72 3.02 14.97 -5.57
C SER A 72 2.06 15.53 -6.63
N PRO A 73 1.37 16.67 -6.37
CA PRO A 73 0.59 17.35 -7.40
C PRO A 73 1.45 18.04 -8.47
N PHE A 74 2.79 17.95 -8.43
CA PHE A 74 3.65 18.69 -9.34
C PHE A 74 5.02 18.02 -9.58
N ARG A 75 5.11 17.17 -10.62
CA ARG A 75 6.36 16.90 -11.36
C ARG A 75 6.07 16.68 -12.84
N LEU A 76 5.58 17.73 -13.49
CA LEU A 76 5.79 17.94 -14.92
C LEU A 76 6.51 19.30 -15.03
N GLY A 77 7.83 19.27 -15.11
CA GLY A 77 8.64 20.49 -15.16
C GLY A 77 10.08 20.27 -14.74
N CYS A 78 10.80 19.41 -15.45
CA CYS A 78 12.26 19.43 -15.58
C CYS A 78 12.62 18.52 -16.76
N GLY A 79 13.11 19.10 -17.87
CA GLY A 79 13.57 18.40 -19.07
C GLY A 79 13.21 19.15 -20.33
#